data_AF-I1CHU4-F1
#
_entry.id   AF-I1CHU4-F1
#
_cell.length_a   1.000
_cell.length_b   1.000
_cell.length_c   1.000
_cell.angle_alpha   90.00
_cell.angle_beta   90.00
_cell.angle_gamma   90.00
#
_symmetry.space_group_name_H-M   'P 1'
#
loop_
_entity.id
_entity.type
_entity.pdbx_description
1 polymer ?
#
loop_
_entity_poly.entity_id
_entity_poly.type
_entity_poly.pdbx_seq_one_letter_code
_entity_poly.pdbx_strand_id
1 'polypeptide(L)'
;MYHFKQWHLVDTFIYFSKERLSIPPVNWINVCHRNGVKCLGTLLIKGASQVHELEMFLQGPPNVSQNILDIMNFSHPYFADKLVEIAKYYGFDGWLIRIATEFFPFPAGPKVKSKELAK
;
A
#
# COMPACT_ATOMS: atom_id res chain seq x y z
N MET A 1 -6.81 -2.84 -26.67
CA MET A 1 -6.03 -3.90 -26.00
C MET A 1 -4.56 -3.51 -26.09
N TYR A 2 -3.89 -3.29 -24.95
CA TYR A 2 -2.47 -2.89 -24.94
C TYR A 2 -1.59 -4.14 -25.03
N HIS A 3 -0.70 -4.20 -26.04
CA HIS A 3 0.19 -5.32 -26.28
C HIS A 3 1.64 -4.87 -26.07
N PHE A 4 2.13 -5.00 -24.84
CA PHE A 4 3.54 -4.77 -24.54
C PHE A 4 4.37 -5.95 -25.04
N LYS A 5 5.51 -5.69 -25.69
CA LYS A 5 6.34 -6.72 -26.34
C LYS A 5 7.73 -6.88 -25.70
N GLN A 6 8.24 -5.84 -25.04
CA GLN A 6 9.59 -5.79 -24.48
C GLN A 6 9.65 -6.33 -23.05
N TRP A 7 8.99 -7.47 -22.78
CA TRP A 7 8.96 -8.08 -21.44
C TRP A 7 10.35 -8.48 -20.95
N HIS A 8 11.27 -8.80 -21.86
CA HIS A 8 12.67 -9.13 -21.54
C HIS A 8 13.47 -7.97 -20.92
N LEU A 9 12.94 -6.74 -20.93
CA LEU A 9 13.57 -5.56 -20.32
C LEU A 9 12.89 -5.17 -18.99
N VAL A 10 11.95 -5.96 -18.50
CA VAL A 10 11.09 -5.60 -17.36
C VAL A 10 11.11 -6.70 -16.31
N ASP A 11 11.57 -6.39 -15.10
CA ASP A 11 11.56 -7.35 -13.99
C ASP A 11 10.19 -7.42 -13.28
N THR A 12 9.45 -6.31 -13.28
CA THR A 12 8.19 -6.19 -12.55
C THR A 12 7.21 -5.28 -13.27
N PHE A 13 5.99 -5.75 -13.43
CA PHE A 13 4.84 -5.02 -13.96
C PHE A 13 3.90 -4.64 -12.82
N ILE A 14 3.47 -3.38 -12.81
CA ILE A 14 2.55 -2.85 -11.79
C ILE A 14 1.24 -2.50 -12.47
N TYR A 15 0.15 -3.17 -12.10
CA TYR A 15 -1.19 -2.82 -12.55
C TYR A 15 -1.66 -1.55 -11.85
N PHE A 16 -1.49 -0.43 -12.54
CA PHE A 16 -1.72 0.89 -11.98
C PHE A 16 -3.15 1.37 -12.17
N SER A 17 -3.75 1.87 -11.09
CA SER A 17 -5.11 2.40 -11.07
C SER A 17 -5.21 3.64 -10.17
N LYS A 18 -6.29 4.39 -10.30
CA LYS A 18 -6.66 5.48 -9.39
C LYS A 18 -7.53 5.01 -8.22
N GLU A 19 -7.99 3.77 -8.26
CA GLU A 19 -8.79 3.16 -7.20
C GLU A 19 -7.94 2.90 -5.94
N ARG A 20 -8.61 2.82 -4.79
CA ARG A 20 -7.96 2.54 -3.50
C ARG A 20 -7.24 1.20 -3.50
N LEU A 21 -7.89 0.15 -4.00
CA LEU A 21 -7.31 -1.18 -4.13
C LEU A 21 -7.53 -1.65 -5.56
N SER A 22 -6.50 -2.18 -6.20
CA SER A 22 -6.58 -2.66 -7.57
C SER A 22 -5.84 -3.97 -7.75
N ILE A 23 -6.64 -5.00 -7.99
CA ILE A 23 -6.20 -6.36 -8.28
C ILE A 23 -5.91 -6.44 -9.78
N PRO A 24 -4.73 -6.94 -10.20
CA PRO A 24 -4.44 -7.13 -11.62
C PRO A 24 -5.44 -8.09 -12.28
N PRO A 25 -6.01 -7.73 -13.44
CA PRO A 25 -6.83 -8.66 -14.22
C PRO A 25 -6.05 -9.92 -14.63
N VAL A 26 -6.72 -11.08 -14.69
CA VAL A 26 -6.09 -12.38 -14.96
C VAL A 26 -5.28 -12.42 -16.27
N ASN A 27 -5.71 -11.69 -17.28
CA ASN A 27 -4.98 -11.60 -18.54
C ASN A 27 -3.61 -10.92 -18.36
N TRP A 28 -3.50 -9.92 -17.49
CA TRP A 28 -2.22 -9.30 -17.14
C TRP A 28 -1.33 -10.23 -16.34
N ILE A 29 -1.89 -10.91 -15.33
CA ILE A 29 -1.16 -11.90 -14.51
C ILE A 29 -0.54 -12.97 -15.42
N ASN A 30 -1.36 -13.61 -16.27
CA ASN A 30 -0.92 -14.67 -17.17
C ASN A 30 0.14 -14.22 -18.18
N VAL A 31 0.06 -12.98 -18.67
CA VAL A 31 1.08 -12.46 -19.60
C VAL A 31 2.40 -12.19 -18.85
N CYS A 32 2.36 -11.62 -17.65
CA CYS A 32 3.57 -11.36 -16.87
C CYS A 32 4.29 -12.67 -16.52
N HIS A 33 3.55 -13.64 -15.94
CA HIS A 33 4.12 -14.92 -15.53
C HIS A 33 4.69 -15.74 -16.69
N ARG A 34 4.04 -15.72 -17.87
CA ARG A 34 4.59 -16.36 -19.08
C ARG A 34 5.91 -15.77 -19.55
N ASN A 35 6.19 -14.51 -19.21
CA ASN A 35 7.44 -13.84 -19.54
C ASN A 35 8.42 -13.79 -18.35
N GLY A 36 8.15 -14.50 -17.25
CA GLY A 36 9.01 -14.48 -16.05
C GLY A 36 8.98 -13.16 -15.28
N VAL A 37 7.97 -12.32 -15.51
CA VAL A 37 7.84 -10.98 -14.91
C VAL A 37 6.87 -11.04 -13.74
N LYS A 38 7.22 -10.38 -12.62
CA LYS A 38 6.32 -10.25 -11.47
C LYS A 38 5.17 -9.30 -11.78
N CYS A 39 3.95 -9.64 -11.40
CA CYS A 39 2.75 -8.82 -11.55
C CYS A 39 2.29 -8.32 -10.19
N LEU A 40 2.28 -7.00 -9.98
CA LEU A 40 1.85 -6.37 -8.73
C LEU A 40 0.52 -5.64 -8.90
N GLY A 41 -0.34 -5.77 -7.90
CA GLY A 41 -1.50 -4.89 -7.71
C GLY A 41 -1.09 -3.54 -7.14
N THR A 42 -2.06 -2.65 -6.95
CA THR A 42 -1.84 -1.34 -6.31
C THR A 42 -2.77 -1.12 -5.13
N LEU A 43 -2.22 -0.58 -4.04
CA LEU A 43 -2.93 -0.02 -2.89
C LEU A 43 -2.59 1.47 -2.81
N LEU A 44 -3.60 2.33 -2.89
CA LEU A 44 -3.46 3.79 -2.86
C LEU A 44 -4.14 4.37 -1.62
N ILE A 45 -3.38 5.13 -0.84
CA ILE A 45 -3.86 5.92 0.29
C ILE A 45 -3.64 7.40 -0.09
N LYS A 46 -4.70 8.20 -0.26
CA LYS A 46 -4.61 9.56 -0.83
C LYS A 46 -5.36 10.62 -0.01
N GLY A 47 -4.65 11.69 0.36
CA GLY A 47 -5.24 12.95 0.83
C GLY A 47 -5.34 13.10 2.35
N ALA A 48 -5.31 14.35 2.80
CA ALA A 48 -5.23 14.74 4.22
C ALA A 48 -6.38 14.21 5.10
N SER A 49 -7.54 13.91 4.50
CA SER A 49 -8.68 13.31 5.20
C SER A 49 -8.50 11.81 5.52
N GLN A 50 -7.47 11.17 4.96
CA GLN A 50 -7.23 9.71 5.08
C GLN A 50 -6.07 9.39 6.05
N VAL A 51 -5.60 10.37 6.85
CA VAL A 51 -4.63 10.09 7.93
C VAL A 51 -5.21 9.05 8.89
N HIS A 52 -6.49 9.17 9.24
CA HIS A 52 -7.18 8.19 10.07
C HIS A 52 -7.23 6.79 9.42
N GLU A 53 -7.37 6.70 8.09
CA GLU A 53 -7.34 5.43 7.39
C GLU A 53 -5.94 4.81 7.36
N LEU A 54 -4.89 5.62 7.24
CA LEU A 54 -3.51 5.15 7.38
C LEU A 54 -3.23 4.68 8.81
N GLU A 55 -3.71 5.41 9.82
CA GLU A 55 -3.63 4.99 11.22
C GLU A 55 -4.37 3.67 11.46
N MET A 56 -5.60 3.53 10.94
CA MET A 56 -6.34 2.26 11.01
C MET A 56 -5.63 1.13 10.27
N PHE A 57 -5.07 1.41 9.08
CA PHE A 57 -4.32 0.42 8.32
C PHE A 57 -3.09 -0.06 9.10
N LEU A 58 -2.44 0.84 9.83
CA LEU A 58 -1.32 0.50 10.70
C LEU A 58 -1.80 -0.21 11.97
N GLN A 59 -2.81 0.28 12.67
CA GLN A 59 -3.25 -0.23 13.98
C GLN A 59 -4.09 -1.51 13.89
N GLY A 60 -4.66 -1.82 12.72
CA GLY A 60 -5.58 -2.95 12.56
C GLY A 60 -7.01 -2.62 13.04
N PRO A 61 -7.93 -3.59 12.96
CA PRO A 61 -9.32 -3.39 13.36
C PRO A 61 -9.44 -3.11 14.86
N PRO A 62 -10.42 -2.29 15.30
CA PRO A 62 -10.59 -1.93 16.72
C PRO A 62 -10.88 -3.12 17.64
N ASN A 63 -11.28 -4.26 17.06
CA ASN A 63 -11.63 -5.47 17.79
C ASN A 63 -10.44 -6.43 17.99
N VAL A 64 -9.26 -6.09 17.46
CA VAL A 64 -8.06 -6.92 17.65
C VAL A 64 -7.26 -6.36 18.82
N SER A 65 -7.12 -7.18 19.87
CA SER A 65 -6.40 -6.80 21.09
C SER A 65 -4.92 -6.56 20.76
N GLN A 66 -4.50 -5.30 20.78
CA GLN A 66 -3.08 -4.97 20.69
C GLN A 66 -2.42 -5.26 22.03
N ASN A 67 -1.30 -5.98 22.01
CA ASN A 67 -0.39 -6.00 23.15
C ASN A 67 0.29 -4.62 23.22
N ILE A 68 -0.31 -3.71 23.99
CA ILE A 68 0.10 -2.30 24.18
C ILE A 68 1.49 -2.18 24.84
N LEU A 69 2.08 -3.27 25.32
CA LEU A 69 3.36 -3.26 26.04
C LEU A 69 4.59 -3.16 25.13
N ASP A 70 4.47 -3.47 23.83
CA ASP A 70 5.57 -3.29 22.88
C ASP A 70 5.44 -1.91 22.21
N ILE A 71 6.20 -0.95 22.74
CA ILE A 71 6.30 0.43 22.21
C ILE A 71 6.87 0.44 20.77
N MET A 72 7.46 -0.68 20.32
CA MET A 72 7.91 -0.91 18.95
C MET A 72 6.82 -1.47 18.02
N ASN A 73 5.68 -1.92 18.56
CA ASN A 73 4.59 -2.57 17.83
C ASN A 73 3.59 -1.54 17.29
N PHE A 74 4.12 -0.54 16.57
CA PHE A 74 3.34 0.54 15.95
C PHE A 74 2.38 0.07 14.86
N SER A 75 2.52 -1.17 14.38
CA SER A 75 1.68 -1.71 13.32
C SER A 75 1.24 -3.15 13.57
N HIS A 76 -0.06 -3.38 13.43
CA HIS A 76 -0.72 -4.67 13.47
C HIS A 76 -0.75 -5.32 12.08
N PRO A 77 -0.34 -6.60 11.93
CA PRO A 77 -0.14 -7.23 10.62
C PRO A 77 -1.43 -7.56 9.88
N TYR A 78 -2.60 -7.50 10.53
CA TYR A 78 -3.90 -7.89 9.97
C TYR A 78 -4.14 -7.48 8.51
N PHE A 79 -3.96 -6.20 8.17
CA PHE A 79 -4.20 -5.74 6.81
C PHE A 79 -3.12 -6.23 5.83
N ALA A 80 -1.86 -6.35 6.27
CA ALA A 80 -0.81 -6.97 5.48
C ALA A 80 -1.12 -8.45 5.19
N ASP A 81 -1.59 -9.20 6.19
CA ASP A 81 -1.99 -10.60 6.03
C ASP A 81 -3.14 -10.73 5.03
N LYS A 82 -4.14 -9.84 5.10
CA LYS A 82 -5.24 -9.82 4.11
C LYS A 82 -4.77 -9.50 2.70
N LEU A 83 -3.84 -8.57 2.53
CA LEU A 83 -3.26 -8.28 1.22
C LEU A 83 -2.49 -9.49 0.66
N VAL A 84 -1.79 -10.24 1.52
CA VAL A 84 -1.11 -11.49 1.16
C VAL A 84 -2.11 -12.57 0.78
N GLU A 85 -3.19 -12.75 1.55
CA GLU A 85 -4.27 -13.69 1.23
C GLU A 85 -4.88 -13.39 -0.15
N ILE A 86 -5.18 -12.12 -0.45
CA ILE A 86 -5.73 -11.70 -1.74
C ILE A 86 -4.73 -12.00 -2.87
N ALA A 87 -3.45 -11.66 -2.70
CA ALA A 87 -2.41 -11.92 -3.69
C ALA A 87 -2.28 -13.42 -3.99
N LYS A 88 -2.29 -14.26 -2.96
CA LYS A 88 -2.26 -15.73 -3.10
C LYS A 88 -3.53 -16.27 -3.77
N TYR A 89 -4.71 -15.76 -3.41
CA TYR A 89 -5.97 -16.23 -3.96
C TYR A 89 -6.10 -15.96 -5.46
N TYR A 90 -5.76 -14.74 -5.90
CA TYR A 90 -5.81 -14.37 -7.32
C TYR A 90 -4.53 -14.74 -8.11
N GLY A 91 -3.47 -15.15 -7.42
CA GLY A 91 -2.24 -15.64 -8.03
C GLY A 91 -1.35 -14.55 -8.62
N PHE A 92 -1.23 -13.39 -7.99
CA PHE A 92 -0.27 -12.34 -8.38
C PHE A 92 0.78 -12.11 -7.27
N ASP A 93 1.84 -11.37 -7.57
CA ASP A 93 3.11 -11.46 -6.83
C ASP A 93 3.28 -10.45 -5.69
N GLY A 94 2.28 -9.60 -5.46
CA GLY A 94 2.28 -8.63 -4.37
C GLY A 94 1.71 -7.26 -4.74
N TRP A 95 2.11 -6.22 -4.01
CA TRP A 95 1.49 -4.92 -4.06
C TRP A 95 2.51 -3.78 -4.13
N LEU A 96 2.24 -2.79 -4.97
CA LEU A 96 2.79 -1.45 -4.80
C LEU A 96 1.88 -0.68 -3.83
N ILE A 97 2.43 -0.27 -2.69
CA ILE A 97 1.73 0.60 -1.73
C ILE A 97 2.14 2.04 -2.02
N ARG A 98 1.18 2.85 -2.46
CA ARG A 98 1.37 4.27 -2.76
C ARG A 98 0.70 5.12 -1.68
N ILE A 99 1.52 5.73 -0.83
CA ILE A 99 1.09 6.68 0.19
C ILE A 99 1.24 8.08 -0.40
N ALA A 100 0.11 8.69 -0.79
CA ALA A 100 0.02 10.04 -1.37
C ALA A 100 -0.78 10.96 -0.44
N THR A 101 -0.44 10.94 0.86
CA THR A 101 -0.99 11.83 1.88
C THR A 101 0.13 12.67 2.50
N GLU A 102 -0.23 13.83 3.06
CA GLU A 102 0.67 14.59 3.92
C GLU A 102 0.88 13.78 5.21
N PHE A 103 2.01 13.08 5.29
CA PHE A 103 2.40 12.41 6.52
C PHE A 103 3.12 13.43 7.40
N PHE A 104 2.48 13.84 8.51
CA PHE A 104 3.13 14.62 9.53
C PHE A 104 3.68 13.66 10.60
N PRO A 105 4.99 13.38 10.63
CA PRO A 105 5.59 12.52 11.67
C PRO A 105 5.62 13.18 13.05
N PHE A 106 4.99 14.34 13.22
CA PHE A 106 4.94 15.08 14.48
C PHE A 106 3.51 15.54 14.76
N PRO A 107 3.08 15.56 16.02
CA PRO A 107 1.72 15.93 16.44
C PRO A 107 1.30 17.38 16.12
N ALA A 108 2.15 18.16 15.46
CA ALA A 108 1.90 19.55 15.13
C ALA A 108 2.21 19.83 13.65
N GLY A 109 1.23 20.39 12.94
CA GLY A 109 1.39 20.79 11.54
C GLY A 109 2.51 21.83 11.35
N PRO A 110 3.05 21.98 10.13
CA PRO A 110 4.26 22.77 9.83
C PRO A 110 4.11 24.26 10.16
N LYS A 111 2.87 24.77 10.21
CA LYS A 111 2.55 26.14 10.65
C LYS A 111 2.71 26.36 12.16
N VAL A 112 2.64 25.29 12.96
CA VAL A 112 2.82 25.36 14.41
C VAL A 112 4.30 25.38 14.74
N LYS A 113 5.09 24.48 14.14
CA LYS A 113 6.54 24.40 14.34
C LYS A 113 7.29 25.65 13.87
N SER A 114 6.84 26.30 12.79
CA SER A 114 7.41 27.57 12.31
C SER A 114 7.15 28.75 13.26
N LYS A 115 6.05 28.73 14.02
CA LYS A 115 5.79 29.72 15.08
C LYS A 115 6.56 29.42 16.37
N GLU A 116 6.82 28.14 16.64
CA GLU A 116 7.54 27.69 17.84
C GLU A 116 9.05 27.93 17.73
N LEU A 117 9.62 27.81 16.53
CA LEU A 117 11.04 28.09 16.22
C LEU A 117 11.35 29.58 16.01
N ALA A 118 10.32 30.42 15.92
CA ALA A 118 10.45 31.88 15.77
C ALA A 118 10.36 32.63 17.11
N LYS A 119 10.39 31.90 18.24
CA LYS A 119 10.54 32.42 19.60
C LYS A 119 11.94 32.10 20.11
#